data_AF-A0A933AYJ2-F1
#
_entry.id   AF-A0A933AYJ2-F1
#
_cell.length_a   1.000
_cell.length_b   1.000
_cell.length_c   1.000
_cell.angle_alpha   90.00
_cell.angle_beta   90.00
_cell.angle_gamma   90.00
#
_symmetry.space_group_name_H-M   'P 1'
#
loop_
_entity.id
_entity.type
_entity.pdbx_description
1 polymer ?
#
loop_
_entity_poly.entity_id
_entity_poly.type
_entity_poly.pdbx_seq_one_letter_code
_entity_poly.pdbx_strand_id
1 'polypeptide(L)'
;MWRRWLAHNRSGHLVLPGLLVLVPVILLAGLLSAALPGGQDAPNEAQNAKAAPEVTLAPRVDNEERGEGPAPESPASLEVEHQAAAGPQGDDQGEAIVMVAPARDVPPPVRRVGVQAGHWRSAELPDELGRLRGSTGTSGGGVAEWQLNLDIARRVASLLEAEGLEVDLLPATIPPGYQADAFVALHADGDVTGGMSGFKLAAPRVSAIADLDEALLVAIREEYQAATRLRLDYSVSRNMTGYYAFTFRRFKHAIAPTTPAVILEMGFLTNASDRLTLLGKPDLVAEGIARGILRFIKLRDGP
;
A
#
# COMPACT_ATOMS: atom_id res chain seq x y z
N MET A 1 -9.43 -26.85 19.99
CA MET A 1 -9.03 -27.21 21.37
C MET A 1 -7.90 -28.21 21.27
N TRP A 2 -6.75 -27.98 21.91
CA TRP A 2 -5.94 -28.96 22.66
C TRP A 2 -4.67 -28.26 23.16
N ARG A 3 -4.23 -28.67 24.34
CA ARG A 3 -3.34 -27.96 25.27
C ARG A 3 -1.89 -28.45 25.17
N ARG A 4 -0.97 -27.52 25.48
CA ARG A 4 0.31 -27.64 26.21
C ARG A 4 0.83 -29.06 26.55
N TRP A 5 2.12 -29.28 26.29
CA TRP A 5 2.98 -30.06 27.19
C TRP A 5 4.39 -29.47 27.30
N LEU A 6 4.86 -29.39 28.54
CA LEU A 6 6.17 -28.94 29.02
C LEU A 6 6.84 -30.14 29.69
N ALA A 7 8.14 -30.35 29.46
CA ALA A 7 9.06 -31.01 30.40
C ALA A 7 10.30 -30.09 30.50
N HIS A 8 10.62 -29.43 31.61
CA HIS A 8 11.10 -29.86 32.94
C HIS A 8 12.36 -30.74 32.91
N ASN A 9 13.48 -30.10 33.27
CA ASN A 9 14.57 -30.75 34.01
C ASN A 9 14.84 -29.92 35.28
N ARG A 10 14.61 -30.51 36.46
CA ARG A 10 15.11 -30.06 37.77
C ARG A 10 16.58 -30.55 37.89
N SER A 11 17.50 -30.08 38.72
CA SER A 11 17.45 -29.52 40.07
C SER A 11 18.84 -28.95 40.39
N GLY A 12 18.93 -27.93 41.26
CA GLY A 12 20.19 -27.50 41.84
C GLY A 12 20.07 -26.15 42.56
N HIS A 13 19.55 -26.18 43.78
CA HIS A 13 19.54 -25.03 44.68
C HIS A 13 20.90 -24.88 45.37
N LEU A 14 21.48 -23.69 45.33
CA LEU A 14 22.30 -23.15 46.43
C LEU A 14 21.96 -21.66 46.58
N VAL A 15 21.81 -21.23 47.83
CA VAL A 15 21.19 -19.96 48.26
C VAL A 15 22.24 -19.10 48.99
N LEU A 16 22.37 -17.85 48.51
CA LEU A 16 22.85 -16.59 49.14
C LEU A 16 24.32 -16.45 49.65
N PRO A 17 24.83 -15.20 49.91
CA PRO A 17 24.20 -13.87 49.84
C PRO A 17 25.00 -12.74 49.13
N GLY A 18 24.27 -11.69 48.72
CA GLY A 18 24.58 -10.26 48.93
C GLY A 18 25.90 -9.65 48.47
N LEU A 19 25.82 -8.76 47.46
CA LEU A 19 26.55 -7.48 47.52
C LEU A 19 25.80 -6.40 46.72
N LEU A 20 25.26 -5.43 47.46
CA LEU A 20 24.64 -4.22 46.95
C LEU A 20 25.77 -3.19 46.76
N VAL A 21 26.10 -2.83 45.52
CA VAL A 21 27.05 -1.74 45.25
C VAL A 21 26.25 -0.51 44.84
N LEU A 22 26.03 0.37 45.82
CA LEU A 22 25.67 1.78 45.63
C LEU A 22 26.91 2.53 45.11
N VAL A 23 26.80 3.19 43.96
CA VAL A 23 27.77 4.20 43.49
C VAL A 23 27.09 5.56 43.53
N PRO A 24 27.75 6.63 44.02
CA PRO A 24 27.09 7.87 44.41
C PRO A 24 26.76 8.77 43.21
N VAL A 25 25.59 9.40 43.30
CA VAL A 25 25.23 10.60 42.52
C VAL A 25 26.10 11.76 43.01
N ILE A 26 26.97 12.28 42.13
CA ILE A 26 27.66 13.54 42.37
C ILE A 26 26.88 14.64 41.64
N LEU A 27 26.14 15.42 42.44
CA LEU A 27 25.59 16.72 42.09
C LEU A 27 26.72 17.75 42.23
N LEU A 28 27.13 18.37 41.12
CA LEU A 28 27.95 19.59 41.17
C LEU A 28 27.11 20.77 40.68
N ALA A 29 26.62 21.54 41.65
CA ALA A 29 26.08 22.87 41.43
C ALA A 29 27.24 23.87 41.42
N GLY A 30 27.38 24.63 40.34
CA GLY A 30 28.32 25.74 40.21
C GLY A 30 27.60 26.94 39.60
N LEU A 31 27.17 27.86 40.47
CA LEU A 31 26.80 29.23 40.12
C LEU A 31 28.07 30.05 39.93
N LEU A 32 28.21 30.75 38.80
CA LEU A 32 28.91 32.03 38.76
C LEU A 32 28.31 32.94 37.68
N SER A 33 27.87 34.12 38.11
CA SER A 33 27.39 35.23 37.28
C SER A 33 28.56 36.00 36.66
N ALA A 34 28.38 36.47 35.42
CA ALA A 34 28.87 37.78 34.98
C ALA A 34 28.06 38.26 33.77
N ALA A 35 27.63 39.53 33.83
CA ALA A 35 26.76 40.21 32.88
C ALA A 35 27.56 40.92 31.76
N LEU A 36 27.02 40.86 30.52
CA LEU A 36 26.81 41.87 29.43
C LEU A 36 27.88 42.96 29.13
N PRO A 37 27.93 43.61 27.92
CA PRO A 37 26.86 43.75 26.90
C PRO A 37 27.28 43.72 25.39
N GLY A 38 26.29 43.70 24.49
CA GLY A 38 26.29 44.55 23.28
C GLY A 38 26.26 43.91 21.89
N GLY A 39 25.28 44.34 21.06
CA GLY A 39 25.31 44.33 19.57
C GLY A 39 24.59 43.14 18.92
N GLN A 40 23.29 43.22 18.57
CA GLN A 40 22.76 43.73 17.29
C GLN A 40 23.43 43.12 16.05
N ASP A 41 22.77 42.13 15.42
CA ASP A 41 22.20 42.29 14.08
C ASP A 41 21.45 41.01 13.65
N ALA A 42 20.13 41.14 13.49
CA ALA A 42 19.26 40.15 12.87
C ALA A 42 19.03 40.56 11.40
N PRO A 43 19.09 39.64 10.43
CA PRO A 43 18.63 39.95 9.09
C PRO A 43 17.10 39.88 9.01
N ASN A 44 16.57 41.03 8.62
CA ASN A 44 15.20 41.43 8.31
C ASN A 44 14.50 40.48 7.31
N GLU A 45 13.50 39.72 7.75
CA GLU A 45 12.45 39.16 6.87
C GLU A 45 11.40 40.24 6.63
N ALA A 46 11.41 40.82 5.44
CA ALA A 46 10.33 41.68 4.97
C ALA A 46 9.89 41.28 3.56
N GLN A 47 8.65 40.78 3.52
CA GLN A 47 7.60 41.21 2.59
C GLN A 47 7.79 40.89 1.10
N ASN A 48 7.10 39.84 0.67
CA ASN A 48 6.54 39.81 -0.68
C ASN A 48 5.17 39.11 -0.67
N ALA A 49 4.17 39.78 -0.09
CA ALA A 49 2.77 39.42 -0.27
C ALA A 49 2.31 39.95 -1.64
N LYS A 50 2.34 39.09 -2.65
CA LYS A 50 1.72 39.37 -3.94
C LYS A 50 0.26 38.93 -3.88
N ALA A 51 -0.64 39.92 -3.95
CA ALA A 51 -2.09 39.77 -3.92
C ALA A 51 -2.60 38.72 -4.93
N ALA A 52 -3.49 37.85 -4.46
CA ALA A 52 -4.33 37.00 -5.29
C ALA A 52 -5.54 37.81 -5.80
N PRO A 53 -6.00 37.61 -7.05
CA PRO A 53 -7.21 38.26 -7.51
C PRO A 53 -8.44 37.54 -6.94
N GLU A 54 -9.36 38.38 -6.46
CA GLU A 54 -10.72 38.08 -6.05
C GLU A 54 -11.51 37.47 -7.22
N VAL A 55 -12.03 36.25 -7.04
CA VAL A 55 -12.93 35.61 -8.03
C VAL A 55 -14.36 35.74 -7.53
N THR A 56 -15.09 36.63 -8.19
CA THR A 56 -16.53 36.85 -8.07
C THR A 56 -17.31 35.59 -8.43
N LEU A 57 -18.23 35.18 -7.56
CA LEU A 57 -19.21 34.12 -7.80
C LEU A 57 -20.33 34.62 -8.73
N ALA A 58 -20.57 33.90 -9.83
CA ALA A 58 -21.74 34.05 -10.69
C ALA A 58 -22.44 32.68 -10.86
N PRO A 59 -23.76 32.65 -11.14
CA PRO A 59 -24.65 31.61 -10.63
C PRO A 59 -24.69 30.34 -11.47
N ARG A 60 -25.13 29.28 -10.80
CA ARG A 60 -25.45 27.94 -11.29
C ARG A 60 -26.62 28.04 -12.28
N VAL A 61 -26.44 27.53 -13.49
CA VAL A 61 -27.51 27.35 -14.48
C VAL A 61 -27.87 25.86 -14.45
N ASP A 62 -29.09 25.58 -14.03
CA ASP A 62 -29.71 24.28 -14.13
C ASP A 62 -30.08 24.01 -15.59
N ASN A 63 -29.85 22.79 -16.07
CA ASN A 63 -30.59 22.29 -17.23
C ASN A 63 -30.80 20.78 -17.10
N GLU A 64 -32.05 20.43 -16.85
CA GLU A 64 -32.63 19.10 -16.93
C GLU A 64 -32.82 18.66 -18.39
N GLU A 65 -32.82 17.33 -18.56
CA GLU A 65 -33.51 16.52 -19.57
C GLU A 65 -33.18 16.70 -21.07
N ARG A 66 -32.73 15.61 -21.71
CA ARG A 66 -33.59 14.62 -22.43
C ARG A 66 -32.74 13.69 -23.30
N GLY A 67 -33.11 12.40 -23.38
CA GLY A 67 -32.69 11.54 -24.49
C GLY A 67 -32.53 10.06 -24.17
N GLU A 68 -33.62 9.37 -23.83
CA GLU A 68 -33.73 7.91 -23.96
C GLU A 68 -33.71 7.49 -25.44
N GLY A 69 -32.96 6.43 -25.74
CA GLY A 69 -32.96 5.73 -27.02
C GLY A 69 -32.22 4.38 -26.90
N PRO A 70 -32.69 3.31 -27.56
CA PRO A 70 -32.81 2.00 -26.91
C PRO A 70 -31.61 1.05 -27.07
N ALA A 71 -31.63 0.03 -26.22
CA ALA A 71 -30.75 -1.14 -26.22
C ALA A 71 -30.90 -1.97 -27.51
N PRO A 72 -29.82 -2.61 -28.01
CA PRO A 72 -29.94 -3.61 -29.05
C PRO A 72 -30.36 -4.96 -28.46
N GLU A 73 -31.51 -5.44 -28.92
CA GLU A 73 -31.98 -6.82 -28.79
C GLU A 73 -31.06 -7.77 -29.56
N SER A 74 -30.73 -8.91 -28.95
CA SER A 74 -30.04 -10.03 -29.58
C SER A 74 -31.07 -11.13 -29.88
N PRO A 75 -31.19 -11.64 -31.12
CA PRO A 75 -32.26 -12.58 -31.45
C PRO A 75 -31.96 -14.02 -31.04
N ALA A 76 -33.06 -14.63 -30.59
CA ALA A 76 -33.45 -16.04 -30.48
C ALA A 76 -32.57 -17.15 -31.07
N SER A 77 -32.37 -18.16 -30.22
CA SER A 77 -32.71 -19.59 -30.40
C SER A 77 -32.93 -20.10 -31.83
N LEU A 78 -32.12 -21.08 -32.22
CA LEU A 78 -32.47 -22.07 -33.24
C LEU A 78 -32.55 -23.44 -32.59
N GLU A 79 -33.79 -23.93 -32.45
CA GLU A 79 -34.12 -25.33 -32.24
C GLU A 79 -33.90 -26.09 -33.55
N VAL A 80 -33.27 -27.26 -33.48
CA VAL A 80 -33.32 -28.27 -34.53
C VAL A 80 -33.70 -29.59 -33.87
N GLU A 81 -34.88 -30.09 -34.19
CA GLU A 81 -35.36 -31.40 -33.78
C GLU A 81 -35.27 -32.42 -34.92
N HIS A 82 -34.88 -33.63 -34.53
CA HIS A 82 -35.21 -34.94 -35.08
C HIS A 82 -34.67 -35.41 -36.46
N GLN A 83 -33.83 -36.44 -36.42
CA GLN A 83 -34.17 -37.72 -37.06
C GLN A 83 -33.42 -38.91 -36.44
N ALA A 84 -34.20 -39.90 -36.02
CA ALA A 84 -33.78 -41.18 -35.48
C ALA A 84 -33.38 -42.16 -36.60
N ALA A 85 -32.37 -42.99 -36.33
CA ALA A 85 -32.18 -44.27 -37.00
C ALA A 85 -31.58 -45.29 -35.99
N ALA A 86 -32.15 -46.49 -35.99
CA ALA A 86 -31.99 -47.51 -34.97
C ALA A 86 -30.92 -48.57 -35.31
N GLY A 87 -30.19 -49.02 -34.28
CA GLY A 87 -29.61 -50.37 -34.09
C GLY A 87 -28.33 -50.74 -34.87
N PRO A 88 -27.54 -51.74 -34.39
CA PRO A 88 -27.87 -52.74 -33.37
C PRO A 88 -27.01 -52.71 -32.10
N GLN A 89 -27.56 -53.30 -31.05
CA GLN A 89 -26.92 -53.62 -29.77
C GLN A 89 -25.81 -54.65 -29.96
N GLY A 90 -24.65 -54.36 -29.38
CA GLY A 90 -23.53 -55.28 -29.22
C GLY A 90 -23.00 -55.13 -27.80
N ASP A 91 -23.20 -56.18 -27.01
CA ASP A 91 -22.85 -56.26 -25.61
C ASP A 91 -21.35 -56.56 -25.52
N ASP A 92 -20.53 -55.54 -25.27
CA ASP A 92 -19.11 -55.71 -24.95
C ASP A 92 -18.79 -54.95 -23.66
N GLN A 93 -18.75 -55.69 -22.56
CA GLN A 93 -18.25 -55.21 -21.26
C GLN A 93 -16.72 -55.16 -21.32
N GLY A 94 -16.19 -54.28 -22.17
CA GLY A 94 -14.79 -53.89 -22.16
C GLY A 94 -14.57 -52.81 -21.11
N GLU A 95 -13.98 -53.19 -19.99
CA GLU A 95 -13.51 -52.27 -18.95
C GLU A 95 -12.59 -51.22 -19.59
N ALA A 96 -13.12 -50.01 -19.82
CA ALA A 96 -12.34 -48.90 -20.31
C ALA A 96 -11.33 -48.51 -19.22
N ILE A 97 -10.09 -48.95 -19.41
CA ILE A 97 -8.95 -48.56 -18.57
C ILE A 97 -8.75 -47.06 -18.80
N VAL A 98 -9.35 -46.22 -17.95
CA VAL A 98 -9.08 -44.79 -17.92
C VAL A 98 -7.63 -44.65 -17.48
N MET A 99 -6.73 -44.46 -18.43
CA MET A 99 -5.38 -44.00 -18.15
C MET A 99 -5.48 -42.57 -17.61
N VAL A 100 -5.69 -42.44 -16.30
CA VAL A 100 -5.46 -41.20 -15.59
C VAL A 100 -3.95 -40.96 -15.65
N ALA A 101 -3.51 -40.18 -16.63
CA ALA A 101 -2.16 -39.66 -16.62
C ALA A 101 -1.94 -38.98 -15.26
N PRO A 102 -0.83 -39.27 -14.54
CA PRO A 102 -0.58 -38.59 -13.28
C PRO A 102 -0.58 -37.08 -13.56
N ALA A 103 -1.38 -36.34 -12.80
CA ALA A 103 -1.31 -34.90 -12.80
C ALA A 103 0.16 -34.52 -12.63
N ARG A 104 0.73 -33.82 -13.61
CA ARG A 104 2.08 -33.30 -13.44
C ARG A 104 2.02 -32.41 -12.21
N ASP A 105 2.86 -32.71 -11.22
CA ASP A 105 3.13 -31.82 -10.09
C ASP A 105 3.77 -30.54 -10.64
N VAL A 106 2.96 -29.66 -11.21
CA VAL A 106 3.36 -28.30 -11.58
C VAL A 106 3.39 -27.53 -10.26
N PRO A 107 4.55 -27.00 -9.83
CA PRO A 107 4.61 -26.17 -8.64
C PRO A 107 3.59 -25.04 -8.77
N PRO A 108 2.91 -24.65 -7.69
CA PRO A 108 2.00 -23.52 -7.73
C PRO A 108 2.74 -22.29 -8.27
N PRO A 109 2.10 -21.46 -9.11
CA PRO A 109 2.74 -20.29 -9.68
C PRO A 109 3.24 -19.37 -8.56
N VAL A 110 4.49 -18.92 -8.67
CA VAL A 110 5.07 -17.96 -7.72
C VAL A 110 4.27 -16.66 -7.80
N ARG A 111 3.85 -16.15 -6.65
CA ARG A 111 3.06 -14.92 -6.59
C ARG A 111 3.96 -13.71 -6.79
N ARG A 112 3.53 -12.78 -7.64
CA ARG A 112 4.25 -11.55 -7.98
C ARG A 112 3.57 -10.32 -7.39
N VAL A 113 4.32 -9.48 -6.69
CA VAL A 113 3.81 -8.24 -6.09
C VAL A 113 4.59 -7.04 -6.61
N GLY A 114 3.87 -6.02 -7.08
CA GLY A 114 4.45 -4.73 -7.39
C GLY A 114 4.42 -3.81 -6.18
N VAL A 115 5.58 -3.39 -5.68
CA VAL A 115 5.70 -2.40 -4.62
C VAL A 115 6.29 -1.13 -5.20
N GLN A 116 5.45 -0.11 -5.38
CA GLN A 116 5.89 1.17 -5.91
C GLN A 116 6.33 2.12 -4.78
N ALA A 117 7.54 2.66 -4.91
CA ALA A 117 7.98 3.81 -4.14
C ALA A 117 7.53 5.11 -4.83
N GLY A 118 6.50 5.76 -4.27
CA GLY A 118 5.98 7.03 -4.77
C GLY A 118 7.07 8.09 -4.86
N HIS A 119 7.01 8.94 -5.89
CA HIS A 119 7.96 10.02 -6.20
C HIS A 119 9.41 9.58 -6.54
N TRP A 120 9.81 8.32 -6.30
CA TRP A 120 11.15 7.85 -6.62
C TRP A 120 11.39 7.87 -8.14
N ARG A 121 12.51 8.49 -8.57
CA ARG A 121 12.88 8.72 -9.98
C ARG A 121 11.80 9.46 -10.79
N SER A 122 11.06 10.38 -10.17
CA SER A 122 9.99 11.14 -10.87
C SER A 122 10.48 11.95 -12.07
N ALA A 123 11.76 12.33 -12.14
CA ALA A 123 12.35 12.96 -13.31
C ALA A 123 12.26 12.10 -14.59
N GLU A 124 12.15 10.78 -14.45
CA GLU A 124 12.13 9.81 -15.54
C GLU A 124 10.72 9.41 -15.99
N LEU A 125 9.69 10.06 -15.44
CA LEU A 125 8.30 9.80 -15.83
C LEU A 125 8.10 10.00 -17.34
N PRO A 126 7.28 9.17 -18.00
CA PRO A 126 6.98 9.29 -19.43
C PRO A 126 6.21 10.58 -19.73
N ASP A 127 6.15 10.98 -21.01
CA ASP A 127 5.51 12.25 -21.41
C ASP A 127 4.03 12.33 -21.01
N GLU A 128 3.31 11.20 -21.02
CA GLU A 128 1.91 11.14 -20.56
C GLU A 128 1.76 11.49 -19.07
N LEU A 129 2.83 11.37 -18.29
CA LEU A 129 2.93 11.77 -16.88
C LEU A 129 3.84 12.99 -16.67
N GLY A 130 4.17 13.74 -17.74
CA GLY A 130 5.14 14.83 -17.70
C GLY A 130 4.85 15.90 -16.63
N ARG A 131 3.57 16.15 -16.33
CA ARG A 131 3.13 17.08 -15.27
C ARG A 131 3.56 16.68 -13.85
N LEU A 132 3.95 15.43 -13.65
CA LEU A 132 4.38 14.88 -12.36
C LEU A 132 5.91 14.84 -12.23
N ARG A 133 6.64 15.15 -13.31
CA ARG A 133 8.11 15.15 -13.30
C ARG A 133 8.64 16.16 -12.28
N GLY A 134 9.70 15.76 -11.57
CA GLY A 134 10.35 16.60 -10.57
C GLY A 134 9.57 16.75 -9.25
N SER A 135 8.37 16.16 -9.13
CA SER A 135 7.68 16.09 -7.85
C SER A 135 8.40 15.13 -6.91
N THR A 136 8.98 15.66 -5.84
CA THR A 136 9.61 14.88 -4.77
C THR A 136 8.63 14.47 -3.67
N GLY A 137 7.38 14.93 -3.78
CA GLY A 137 6.39 14.78 -2.72
C GLY A 137 6.61 15.80 -1.60
N THR A 138 6.12 15.47 -0.40
CA THR A 138 6.32 16.26 0.81
C THR A 138 7.75 16.10 1.39
N SER A 139 8.02 16.75 2.53
CA SER A 139 9.26 16.57 3.29
C SER A 139 9.04 16.80 4.79
N GLY A 140 9.89 16.21 5.62
CA GLY A 140 9.81 16.37 7.07
C GLY A 140 10.85 15.52 7.80
N GLY A 141 11.32 16.00 8.96
CA GLY A 141 12.34 15.28 9.74
C GLY A 141 13.68 15.12 9.02
N GLY A 142 14.02 16.01 8.08
CA GLY A 142 15.27 15.98 7.33
C GLY A 142 15.28 15.02 6.13
N VAL A 143 14.14 14.43 5.77
CA VAL A 143 14.01 13.54 4.60
C VAL A 143 12.90 14.01 3.66
N ALA A 144 13.08 13.75 2.37
CA ALA A 144 12.04 13.88 1.36
C ALA A 144 11.16 12.63 1.32
N GLU A 145 9.90 12.79 0.90
CA GLU A 145 8.92 11.70 0.82
C GLU A 145 9.44 10.49 0.04
N TRP A 146 10.01 10.72 -1.15
CA TRP A 146 10.54 9.64 -2.00
C TRP A 146 11.63 8.81 -1.30
N GLN A 147 12.40 9.41 -0.38
CA GLN A 147 13.45 8.69 0.36
C GLN A 147 12.83 7.73 1.36
N LEU A 148 11.81 8.19 2.10
CA LEU A 148 11.04 7.35 3.00
C LEU A 148 10.35 6.22 2.24
N ASN A 149 9.63 6.57 1.16
CA ASN A 149 8.89 5.60 0.34
C ASN A 149 9.82 4.50 -0.18
N LEU A 150 11.02 4.86 -0.66
CA LEU A 150 11.99 3.90 -1.15
C LEU A 150 12.58 3.01 -0.05
N ASP A 151 12.89 3.56 1.12
CA ASP A 151 13.40 2.77 2.25
C ASP A 151 12.36 1.73 2.69
N ILE A 152 11.11 2.15 2.90
CA ILE A 152 10.04 1.22 3.29
C ILE A 152 9.76 0.21 2.18
N ALA A 153 9.70 0.63 0.91
CA ALA A 153 9.45 -0.28 -0.20
C ALA A 153 10.51 -1.40 -0.30
N ARG A 154 11.80 -1.07 -0.06
CA ARG A 154 12.89 -2.07 -0.02
C ARG A 154 12.72 -3.05 1.13
N ARG A 155 12.33 -2.58 2.31
CA ARG A 155 12.08 -3.44 3.47
C ARG A 155 10.88 -4.37 3.21
N VAL A 156 9.80 -3.84 2.66
CA VAL A 156 8.62 -4.62 2.27
C VAL A 156 9.01 -5.69 1.25
N ALA A 157 9.79 -5.33 0.22
CA ALA A 157 10.27 -6.29 -0.77
C ALA A 157 11.06 -7.42 -0.13
N SER A 158 12.04 -7.10 0.72
CA SER A 158 12.84 -8.11 1.42
C SER A 158 12.00 -9.04 2.30
N LEU A 159 10.96 -8.53 2.96
CA LEU A 159 10.06 -9.33 3.80
C LEU A 159 9.19 -10.28 2.96
N LEU A 160 8.67 -9.82 1.82
CA LEU A 160 7.84 -10.64 0.94
C LEU A 160 8.67 -11.69 0.19
N GLU A 161 9.88 -11.35 -0.25
CA GLU A 161 10.83 -12.28 -0.87
C GLU A 161 11.21 -13.40 0.09
N ALA A 162 11.38 -13.09 1.38
CA ALA A 162 11.64 -14.09 2.42
C ALA A 162 10.47 -15.09 2.60
N GLU A 163 9.26 -14.70 2.20
CA GLU A 163 8.05 -15.55 2.20
C GLU A 163 7.84 -16.25 0.85
N GLY A 164 8.79 -16.14 -0.09
CA GLY A 164 8.78 -16.84 -1.37
C GLY A 164 7.99 -16.15 -2.48
N LEU A 165 7.66 -14.86 -2.33
CA LEU A 165 7.02 -14.07 -3.38
C LEU A 165 8.09 -13.43 -4.29
N GLU A 166 7.76 -13.25 -5.56
CA GLU A 166 8.50 -12.36 -6.45
C GLU A 166 8.06 -10.91 -6.21
N VAL A 167 9.01 -10.00 -6.05
CA VAL A 167 8.70 -8.58 -5.83
C VAL A 167 9.35 -7.71 -6.89
N ASP A 168 8.53 -6.91 -7.56
CA ASP A 168 9.01 -5.83 -8.40
C ASP A 168 9.03 -4.54 -7.57
N LEU A 169 10.22 -4.05 -7.23
CA LEU A 169 10.39 -2.74 -6.62
C LEU A 169 10.34 -1.65 -7.71
N LEU A 170 9.23 -0.93 -7.76
CA LEU A 170 8.92 0.00 -8.85
C LEU A 170 9.20 1.46 -8.48
N PRO A 171 9.79 2.27 -9.38
CA PRO A 171 9.82 3.72 -9.22
C PRO A 171 8.45 4.34 -9.50
N ALA A 172 8.38 5.67 -9.52
CA ALA A 172 7.18 6.41 -9.91
C ALA A 172 6.69 6.05 -11.32
N THR A 173 7.55 5.52 -12.20
CA THR A 173 7.12 4.95 -13.49
C THR A 173 6.92 3.44 -13.34
N ILE A 174 5.74 2.92 -13.67
CA ILE A 174 5.48 1.47 -13.72
C ILE A 174 5.45 0.95 -15.16
N PRO A 175 5.78 -0.32 -15.43
CA PRO A 175 5.71 -0.89 -16.77
C PRO A 175 4.32 -0.72 -17.41
N PRO A 176 4.23 -0.59 -18.75
CA PRO A 176 2.93 -0.50 -19.41
C PRO A 176 2.07 -1.75 -19.20
N GLY A 177 0.82 -1.56 -18.79
CA GLY A 177 -0.11 -2.66 -18.50
C GLY A 177 0.40 -3.61 -17.42
N TYR A 178 1.10 -3.08 -16.42
CA TYR A 178 1.77 -3.87 -15.38
C TYR A 178 0.80 -4.84 -14.70
N GLN A 179 1.15 -6.13 -14.72
CA GLN A 179 0.32 -7.20 -14.16
C GLN A 179 1.01 -7.85 -12.98
N ALA A 180 0.27 -7.97 -11.87
CA ALA A 180 0.75 -8.61 -10.65
C ALA A 180 -0.42 -9.24 -9.88
N ASP A 181 -0.10 -10.07 -8.89
CA ASP A 181 -1.06 -10.61 -7.94
C ASP A 181 -1.57 -9.55 -6.95
N ALA A 182 -0.74 -8.55 -6.66
CA ALA A 182 -1.11 -7.34 -5.94
C ALA A 182 -0.19 -6.17 -6.34
N PHE A 183 -0.71 -4.95 -6.31
CA PHE A 183 0.04 -3.72 -6.49
C PHE A 183 -0.18 -2.75 -5.32
N VAL A 184 0.91 -2.27 -4.71
CA VAL A 184 0.86 -1.32 -3.59
C VAL A 184 1.73 -0.12 -3.90
N ALA A 185 1.11 1.05 -4.02
CA ALA A 185 1.82 2.33 -4.13
C ALA A 185 2.02 2.95 -2.75
N LEU A 186 3.28 3.14 -2.35
CA LEU A 186 3.66 3.72 -1.06
C LEU A 186 3.96 5.21 -1.20
N HIS A 187 3.26 5.99 -0.40
CA HIS A 187 3.41 7.43 -0.27
C HIS A 187 3.46 7.84 1.21
N ALA A 188 3.82 9.10 1.49
CA ALA A 188 3.62 9.69 2.80
C ALA A 188 3.03 11.10 2.64
N ASP A 189 2.02 11.40 3.44
CA ASP A 189 1.26 12.62 3.26
C ASP A 189 1.95 13.83 3.90
N GLY A 190 1.54 15.02 3.49
CA GLY A 190 1.99 16.27 4.03
C GLY A 190 0.82 17.20 4.28
N ASP A 191 0.83 17.84 5.43
CA ASP A 191 -0.02 18.98 5.72
C ASP A 191 0.84 20.20 6.05
N VAL A 192 0.43 21.37 5.54
CA VAL A 192 1.13 22.65 5.67
C VAL A 192 1.23 23.12 7.12
N THR A 193 0.27 22.73 7.97
CA THR A 193 0.28 23.09 9.40
C THR A 193 1.09 22.11 10.24
N GLY A 194 1.38 20.92 9.70
CA GLY A 194 1.97 19.80 10.45
C GLY A 194 1.04 19.19 11.51
N GLY A 195 -0.23 19.63 11.57
CA GLY A 195 -1.20 19.20 12.58
C GLY A 195 -1.95 17.92 12.21
N MET A 196 -2.10 17.62 10.91
CA MET A 196 -2.72 16.37 10.47
C MET A 196 -1.81 15.17 10.77
N SER A 197 -2.42 14.01 11.00
CA SER A 197 -1.71 12.80 11.43
C SER A 197 -2.58 11.56 11.21
N GLY A 198 -1.95 10.40 11.06
CA GLY A 198 -2.59 9.14 10.73
C GLY A 198 -2.26 8.67 9.31
N PHE A 199 -2.65 7.44 8.99
CA PHE A 199 -2.42 6.84 7.67
C PHE A 199 -3.74 6.75 6.90
N LYS A 200 -3.68 6.64 5.57
CA LYS A 200 -4.87 6.47 4.73
C LYS A 200 -4.60 5.61 3.51
N LEU A 201 -5.64 4.94 3.04
CA LEU A 201 -5.58 4.07 1.89
C LEU A 201 -6.74 4.33 0.93
N ALA A 202 -6.50 4.06 -0.34
CA ALA A 202 -7.56 4.04 -1.33
C ALA A 202 -7.35 2.93 -2.37
N ALA A 203 -8.45 2.31 -2.76
CA ALA A 203 -8.56 1.44 -3.93
C ALA A 203 -8.98 2.27 -5.17
N PRO A 204 -8.84 1.69 -6.39
CA PRO A 204 -9.38 2.29 -7.61
C PRO A 204 -10.87 2.62 -7.49
N ARG A 205 -11.26 3.84 -7.89
CA ARG A 205 -12.69 4.25 -7.90
C ARG A 205 -13.55 3.40 -8.82
N VAL A 206 -12.98 2.97 -9.94
CA VAL A 206 -13.66 2.22 -11.00
C VAL A 206 -12.82 0.99 -11.28
N SER A 207 -13.34 -0.18 -10.92
CA SER A 207 -12.64 -1.46 -11.05
C SER A 207 -13.62 -2.57 -11.43
N ALA A 208 -13.19 -3.46 -12.33
CA ALA A 208 -13.92 -4.69 -12.64
C ALA A 208 -13.70 -5.79 -11.59
N ILE A 209 -12.74 -5.59 -10.69
CA ILE A 209 -12.33 -6.53 -9.64
C ILE A 209 -12.42 -5.85 -8.26
N ALA A 210 -13.44 -5.00 -8.05
CA ALA A 210 -13.58 -4.17 -6.86
C ALA A 210 -13.54 -4.98 -5.54
N ASP A 211 -14.06 -6.20 -5.52
CA ASP A 211 -14.00 -7.07 -4.34
C ASP A 211 -12.55 -7.48 -3.98
N LEU A 212 -11.68 -7.67 -4.97
CA LEU A 212 -10.26 -7.96 -4.74
C LEU A 212 -9.50 -6.71 -4.29
N ASP A 213 -9.80 -5.55 -4.88
CA ASP A 213 -9.21 -4.28 -4.45
C ASP A 213 -9.58 -3.98 -2.99
N GLU A 214 -10.84 -4.16 -2.61
CA GLU A 214 -11.31 -3.98 -1.24
C GLU A 214 -10.69 -5.02 -0.30
N ALA A 215 -10.59 -6.29 -0.70
CA ALA A 215 -9.94 -7.31 0.12
C ALA A 215 -8.46 -6.98 0.41
N LEU A 216 -7.71 -6.48 -0.59
CA LEU A 216 -6.34 -6.02 -0.40
C LEU A 216 -6.29 -4.79 0.53
N LEU A 217 -7.15 -3.81 0.30
CA LEU A 217 -7.24 -2.59 1.11
C LEU A 217 -7.53 -2.94 2.58
N VAL A 218 -8.51 -3.79 2.86
CA VAL A 218 -8.89 -4.20 4.21
C VAL A 218 -7.74 -4.94 4.89
N ALA A 219 -7.11 -5.89 4.20
CA ALA A 219 -6.00 -6.66 4.75
C ALA A 219 -4.81 -5.75 5.14
N ILE A 220 -4.42 -4.81 4.26
CA ILE A 220 -3.34 -3.86 4.57
C ILE A 220 -3.75 -2.90 5.68
N ARG A 221 -4.97 -2.34 5.64
CA ARG A 221 -5.44 -1.42 6.68
C ARG A 221 -5.35 -2.03 8.07
N GLU A 222 -5.84 -3.25 8.25
CA GLU A 222 -5.88 -3.91 9.56
C GLU A 222 -4.48 -4.23 10.08
N GLU A 223 -3.63 -4.84 9.25
CA GLU A 223 -2.25 -5.20 9.64
C GLU A 223 -1.38 -3.97 9.88
N TYR A 224 -1.51 -2.95 9.03
CA TYR A 224 -0.77 -1.69 9.16
C TYR A 224 -1.16 -0.94 10.43
N GLN A 225 -2.46 -0.83 10.72
CA GLN A 225 -2.94 -0.18 11.94
C GLN A 225 -2.48 -0.93 13.19
N ALA A 226 -2.55 -2.26 13.18
CA ALA A 226 -2.10 -3.08 14.29
C ALA A 226 -0.59 -2.92 14.56
N ALA A 227 0.22 -2.87 13.50
CA ALA A 227 1.66 -2.72 13.57
C ALA A 227 2.10 -1.34 14.08
N THR A 228 1.58 -0.30 13.44
CA THR A 228 2.07 1.07 13.60
C THR A 228 1.38 1.84 14.73
N ARG A 229 0.17 1.40 15.11
CA ARG A 229 -0.74 2.12 16.01
C ARG A 229 -1.13 3.52 15.53
N LEU A 230 -0.83 3.86 14.28
CA LEU A 230 -1.31 5.10 13.66
C LEU A 230 -2.84 5.02 13.52
N ARG A 231 -3.51 6.16 13.66
CA ARG A 231 -4.96 6.24 13.43
C ARG A 231 -5.24 6.22 11.94
N LEU A 232 -6.37 5.64 11.55
CA LEU A 232 -6.89 5.79 10.20
C LEU A 232 -7.38 7.22 10.00
N ASP A 233 -6.87 7.89 8.98
CA ASP A 233 -7.37 9.15 8.46
C ASP A 233 -8.38 8.86 7.34
N TYR A 234 -9.62 9.30 7.51
CA TYR A 234 -10.69 9.07 6.55
C TYR A 234 -10.70 10.08 5.39
N SER A 235 -9.79 11.04 5.38
CA SER A 235 -9.69 12.07 4.33
C SER A 235 -9.05 11.55 3.03
N VAL A 236 -9.72 10.58 2.40
CA VAL A 236 -9.30 10.02 1.10
C VAL A 236 -9.63 10.99 -0.03
N SER A 237 -8.61 11.42 -0.78
CA SER A 237 -8.78 12.38 -1.87
C SER A 237 -9.27 11.74 -3.18
N ARG A 238 -9.80 12.57 -4.09
CA ARG A 238 -10.11 12.14 -5.46
C ARG A 238 -8.86 11.66 -6.21
N ASN A 239 -7.69 12.22 -5.92
CA ASN A 239 -6.43 11.83 -6.56
C ASN A 239 -5.94 10.46 -6.09
N MET A 240 -6.23 10.04 -4.85
CA MET A 240 -5.90 8.70 -4.38
C MET A 240 -6.74 7.64 -5.08
N THR A 241 -8.06 7.81 -5.09
CA THR A 241 -8.99 6.87 -5.78
C THR A 241 -8.88 6.91 -7.30
N GLY A 242 -8.35 8.01 -7.86
CA GLY A 242 -8.06 8.22 -9.28
C GLY A 242 -6.56 8.27 -9.58
N TYR A 243 -5.74 7.58 -8.78
CA TYR A 243 -4.29 7.57 -8.95
C TYR A 243 -3.91 7.10 -10.35
N TYR A 244 -2.87 7.70 -10.96
CA TYR A 244 -2.61 7.49 -12.39
C TYR A 244 -2.40 5.99 -12.70
N ALA A 245 -1.76 5.25 -11.80
CA ALA A 245 -1.49 3.82 -11.97
C ALA A 245 -2.79 3.01 -12.06
N PHE A 246 -3.89 3.46 -11.46
CA PHE A 246 -5.21 2.80 -11.52
C PHE A 246 -5.97 3.11 -12.82
N THR A 247 -5.56 4.16 -13.54
CA THR A 247 -6.32 4.71 -14.67
C THR A 247 -5.83 4.19 -16.01
N PHE A 248 -5.82 2.87 -16.18
CA PHE A 248 -5.35 2.14 -17.38
C PHE A 248 -6.03 2.55 -18.70
N ARG A 249 -7.24 3.13 -18.63
CA ARG A 249 -7.93 3.67 -19.80
C ARG A 249 -7.31 4.97 -20.32
N ARG A 250 -6.50 5.65 -19.50
CA ARG A 250 -5.93 6.97 -19.76
C ARG A 250 -4.42 6.94 -19.96
N PHE A 251 -3.70 6.10 -19.22
CA PHE A 251 -2.24 6.05 -19.27
C PHE A 251 -1.77 4.64 -19.67
N LYS A 252 -0.67 4.58 -20.42
CA LYS A 252 -0.01 3.32 -20.78
C LYS A 252 0.71 2.73 -19.58
N HIS A 253 1.47 3.56 -18.85
CA HIS A 253 2.20 3.19 -17.63
C HIS A 253 1.24 3.14 -16.44
N ALA A 254 0.34 2.17 -16.50
CA ALA A 254 -0.72 1.87 -15.55
C ALA A 254 -0.80 0.35 -15.35
N ILE A 255 -1.46 -0.08 -14.27
CA ILE A 255 -1.66 -1.50 -14.00
C ILE A 255 -2.69 -2.10 -14.96
N ALA A 256 -2.62 -3.41 -15.19
CA ALA A 256 -3.66 -4.15 -15.88
C ALA A 256 -4.99 -4.10 -15.08
N PRO A 257 -6.16 -4.08 -15.73
CA PRO A 257 -7.47 -4.03 -15.05
C PRO A 257 -7.77 -5.25 -14.15
N THR A 258 -6.92 -6.26 -14.19
CA THR A 258 -7.00 -7.51 -13.41
C THR A 258 -6.03 -7.53 -12.22
N THR A 259 -5.27 -6.46 -11.97
CA THR A 259 -4.32 -6.37 -10.85
C THR A 259 -4.98 -5.68 -9.65
N PRO A 260 -5.20 -6.38 -8.53
CA PRO A 260 -5.70 -5.78 -7.30
C PRO A 260 -4.73 -4.71 -6.80
N ALA A 261 -5.24 -3.54 -6.40
CA ALA A 261 -4.38 -2.39 -6.12
C ALA A 261 -4.82 -1.51 -4.96
N VAL A 262 -3.83 -0.95 -4.26
CA VAL A 262 -4.04 0.10 -3.26
C VAL A 262 -2.94 1.16 -3.33
N ILE A 263 -3.29 2.39 -2.99
CA ILE A 263 -2.33 3.44 -2.63
C ILE A 263 -2.42 3.65 -1.12
N LEU A 264 -1.27 3.64 -0.45
CA LEU A 264 -1.13 3.83 0.99
C LEU A 264 -0.30 5.10 1.24
N GLU A 265 -0.93 6.08 1.84
CA GLU A 265 -0.26 7.18 2.55
C GLU A 265 0.08 6.67 3.95
N MET A 266 1.34 6.32 4.17
CA MET A 266 1.81 5.62 5.36
C MET A 266 1.64 6.42 6.65
N GLY A 267 1.59 7.74 6.55
CA GLY A 267 1.44 8.68 7.64
C GLY A 267 1.77 10.10 7.16
N PHE A 268 1.66 11.10 8.04
CA PHE A 268 2.04 12.47 7.69
C PHE A 268 3.51 12.73 7.99
N LEU A 269 4.35 12.87 6.96
CA LEU A 269 5.77 13.15 7.13
C LEU A 269 6.03 14.52 7.77
N THR A 270 5.11 15.48 7.60
CA THR A 270 5.19 16.80 8.26
C THR A 270 4.85 16.72 9.76
N ASN A 271 4.15 15.68 10.22
CA ASN A 271 3.76 15.50 11.60
C ASN A 271 4.87 14.87 12.47
N ALA A 272 5.20 15.52 13.59
CA ALA A 272 6.27 15.04 14.47
C ALA A 272 5.97 13.69 15.13
N SER A 273 4.71 13.42 15.49
CA SER A 273 4.30 12.16 16.12
C SER A 273 4.34 11.01 15.12
N ASP A 274 3.82 11.19 13.92
CA ASP A 274 3.85 10.14 12.88
C ASP A 274 5.29 9.78 12.51
N ARG A 275 6.21 10.77 12.45
CA ARG A 275 7.64 10.53 12.21
C ARG A 275 8.32 9.63 13.24
N LEU A 276 7.87 9.62 14.50
CA LEU A 276 8.41 8.69 15.51
C LEU A 276 8.21 7.24 15.10
N THR A 277 7.16 6.96 14.32
CA THR A 277 6.90 5.65 13.74
C THR A 277 7.56 5.53 12.37
N LEU A 278 7.32 6.46 11.45
CA LEU A 278 7.80 6.38 10.06
C LEU A 278 9.32 6.34 9.94
N LEU A 279 10.03 7.18 10.71
CA LEU A 279 11.49 7.30 10.67
C LEU A 279 12.15 6.58 11.84
N GLY A 280 11.49 6.53 12.99
CA GLY A 280 12.03 5.89 14.20
C GLY A 280 11.84 4.38 14.23
N LYS A 281 10.88 3.83 13.48
CA LYS A 281 10.52 2.40 13.49
C LYS A 281 10.17 1.88 12.08
N PRO A 282 11.03 2.09 11.06
CA PRO A 282 10.71 1.75 9.67
C PRO A 282 10.45 0.26 9.46
N ASP A 283 11.07 -0.62 10.26
CA ASP A 283 10.80 -2.06 10.21
C ASP A 283 9.35 -2.40 10.58
N LEU A 284 8.77 -1.75 11.60
CA LEU A 284 7.37 -1.96 11.97
C LEU A 284 6.40 -1.49 10.88
N VAL A 285 6.74 -0.41 10.19
CA VAL A 285 5.97 0.11 9.05
C VAL A 285 5.98 -0.92 7.91
N ALA A 286 7.17 -1.38 7.53
CA ALA A 286 7.34 -2.37 6.46
C ALA A 286 6.66 -3.71 6.80
N GLU A 287 6.82 -4.18 8.04
CA GLU A 287 6.15 -5.40 8.52
C GLU A 287 4.63 -5.32 8.45
N GLY A 288 4.03 -4.18 8.84
CA GLY A 288 2.59 -3.98 8.75
C GLY A 288 2.07 -4.08 7.32
N ILE A 289 2.80 -3.50 6.37
CA ILE A 289 2.49 -3.57 4.93
C ILE A 289 2.64 -5.01 4.42
N ALA A 290 3.78 -5.66 4.70
CA ALA A 290 4.08 -7.01 4.23
C ALA A 290 3.06 -8.03 4.76
N ARG A 291 2.72 -7.97 6.06
CA ARG A 291 1.68 -8.84 6.64
C ARG A 291 0.31 -8.64 5.97
N GLY A 292 -0.04 -7.39 5.65
CA GLY A 292 -1.27 -7.07 4.92
C GLY A 292 -1.33 -7.72 3.54
N ILE A 293 -0.25 -7.59 2.76
CA ILE A 293 -0.12 -8.20 1.43
C ILE A 293 -0.18 -9.73 1.54
N LEU A 294 0.58 -10.33 2.44
CA LEU A 294 0.58 -11.79 2.64
C LEU A 294 -0.78 -12.32 3.06
N ARG A 295 -1.48 -11.60 3.94
CA ARG A 295 -2.85 -11.96 4.35
C ARG A 295 -3.80 -11.92 3.16
N PHE A 296 -3.73 -10.90 2.31
CA PHE A 296 -4.53 -10.82 1.09
C PHE A 296 -4.26 -12.01 0.16
N ILE A 297 -2.98 -12.32 -0.13
CA ILE A 297 -2.61 -13.44 -0.99
C ILE A 297 -3.15 -14.77 -0.44
N LYS A 298 -2.98 -15.02 0.87
CA LYS A 298 -3.51 -16.22 1.53
C LYS A 298 -5.03 -16.33 1.44
N LEU A 299 -5.76 -15.23 1.62
CA LEU A 299 -7.22 -15.21 1.52
C LEU A 299 -7.71 -15.48 0.09
N ARG A 300 -7.01 -14.94 -0.90
CA ARG A 300 -7.35 -15.11 -2.32
C ARG A 300 -7.09 -16.52 -2.82
N ASP A 301 -6.00 -17.14 -2.36
CA ASP A 301 -5.57 -18.46 -2.80
C ASP A 301 -6.36 -19.61 -2.13
N GLY A 302 -7.11 -19.29 -1.07
CA GLY A 302 -7.83 -20.27 -0.25
C GLY A 302 -6.94 -20.91 0.83
N PRO A 303 -7.54 -21.50 1.87
CA PRO A 303 -6.82 -22.21 2.93
C PRO A 303 -6.17 -23.52 2.46
#